data_AF-A0A6C0JY05-F1
#
_entry.id   AF-A0A6C0JY05-F1
#
_cell.length_a   1.000
_cell.length_b   1.000
_cell.length_c   1.000
_cell.angle_alpha   90.00
_cell.angle_beta   90.00
_cell.angle_gamma   90.00
#
_symmetry.space_group_name_H-M   'P 1'
#
loop_
_entity.id
_entity.type
_entity.pdbx_description
1 polymer ?
#
loop_
_entity_poly.entity_id
_entity_poly.type
_entity_poly.pdbx_seq_one_letter_code
_entity_poly.pdbx_strand_id
1 'polypeptide(L)'
;MKLSFLIKTLLLTGVVMLSLDAIYLSTFKDMFELQIAAVQRVALQFRLLGAILCYVCLIVGLYYFILQTRRPISDAFFLGIFVYGVYESTTYALFKQWKLNTMIIDTLWGGILFALTTGIVYWVSDKFM
;
A
#
# COMPACT_ATOMS: atom_id res chain seq x y z
N MET A 1 -25.02 -14.15 -6.04
CA MET A 1 -24.94 -13.14 -4.96
C MET A 1 -23.53 -12.94 -4.42
N LYS A 2 -22.84 -13.99 -3.93
CA LYS A 2 -21.46 -13.89 -3.38
C LYS A 2 -20.40 -13.36 -4.37
N LEU A 3 -20.45 -13.77 -5.64
CA LEU A 3 -19.47 -13.35 -6.65
C LEU A 3 -19.54 -11.85 -6.99
N SER A 4 -20.76 -11.31 -7.11
CA SER A 4 -20.97 -9.87 -7.36
C SER A 4 -20.44 -9.02 -6.20
N PHE A 5 -20.68 -9.45 -4.96
CA PHE A 5 -20.16 -8.78 -3.77
C PHE A 5 -18.61 -8.80 -3.75
N LEU A 6 -17.99 -9.96 -3.99
CA LEU A 6 -16.52 -10.08 -4.09
C LEU A 6 -15.91 -9.10 -5.09
N ILE A 7 -16.44 -9.07 -6.32
CA ILE A 7 -15.90 -8.22 -7.40
C ILE A 7 -16.03 -6.74 -7.01
N LYS A 8 -17.19 -6.33 -6.48
CA LYS A 8 -17.40 -4.96 -6.01
C LYS A 8 -16.41 -4.58 -4.91
N THR A 9 -16.18 -5.45 -3.93
CA THR A 9 -15.24 -5.19 -2.83
C THR A 9 -13.81 -5.05 -3.33
N LEU A 10 -13.36 -5.92 -4.24
CA LEU A 10 -12.01 -5.83 -4.80
C LEU A 10 -11.81 -4.55 -5.62
N LEU A 11 -12.78 -4.20 -6.47
CA LEU A 11 -12.72 -2.96 -7.27
C LEU A 11 -12.72 -1.72 -6.38
N LEU A 12 -13.60 -1.66 -5.39
CA LEU A 12 -13.65 -0.56 -4.42
C LEU A 12 -12.33 -0.44 -3.66
N THR A 13 -11.80 -1.58 -3.17
CA THR A 13 -10.51 -1.63 -2.47
C THR A 13 -9.39 -1.07 -3.34
N GLY A 14 -9.31 -1.50 -4.60
CA GLY A 14 -8.32 -1.01 -5.55
C GLY A 14 -8.43 0.49 -5.81
N VAL A 15 -9.63 0.99 -6.07
CA VAL A 15 -9.86 2.42 -6.31
C VAL A 15 -9.47 3.26 -5.09
N VAL A 16 -9.91 2.86 -3.89
CA VAL A 16 -9.61 3.60 -2.66
C VAL A 16 -8.12 3.58 -2.36
N MET A 17 -7.48 2.41 -2.39
CA MET A 17 -6.06 2.26 -2.09
C MET A 17 -5.20 3.06 -3.07
N LEU A 18 -5.44 2.92 -4.38
CA LEU A 18 -4.69 3.65 -5.41
C LEU A 18 -4.88 5.17 -5.28
N SER A 19 -6.08 5.63 -4.94
CA SER A 19 -6.36 7.06 -4.79
C SER A 19 -5.61 7.65 -3.59
N LEU A 20 -5.66 6.96 -2.44
CA LEU A 20 -4.94 7.38 -1.24
C LEU A 20 -3.43 7.38 -1.49
N ASP A 21 -2.93 6.33 -2.12
CA ASP A 21 -1.50 6.16 -2.36
C ASP A 21 -0.98 7.15 -3.41
N ALA A 22 -1.77 7.48 -4.43
CA ALA A 22 -1.43 8.53 -5.38
C ALA A 22 -1.26 9.90 -4.70
N ILE A 23 -2.11 10.23 -3.72
CA ILE A 23 -1.98 11.46 -2.93
C ILE A 23 -0.65 11.44 -2.16
N TYR A 24 -0.35 10.34 -1.48
CA TYR A 24 0.91 10.20 -0.75
C TYR A 24 2.14 10.29 -1.65
N LEU A 25 2.20 9.48 -2.72
CA LEU A 25 3.32 9.48 -3.66
C LEU A 25 3.52 10.83 -4.34
N SER A 26 2.43 11.55 -4.64
CA SER A 26 2.55 12.92 -5.19
C SER A 26 3.09 13.92 -4.17
N THR A 27 2.74 13.76 -2.89
CA THR A 27 3.20 14.62 -1.80
C THR A 27 4.68 14.37 -1.46
N PHE A 28 5.11 13.12 -1.48
CA PHE A 28 6.47 12.69 -1.14
C PHE A 28 7.36 12.43 -2.35
N LYS A 29 6.92 12.86 -3.54
CA LYS A 29 7.59 12.59 -4.82
C LYS A 29 9.07 12.93 -4.80
N ASP A 30 9.41 14.16 -4.39
CA ASP A 30 10.79 14.64 -4.39
C ASP A 30 11.67 13.83 -3.45
N MET A 31 11.13 13.41 -2.30
CA MET A 31 11.84 12.55 -1.34
C MET A 31 12.20 11.22 -2.00
N PHE A 32 11.23 10.55 -2.63
CA PHE A 32 11.46 9.26 -3.28
C PHE A 32 12.34 9.36 -4.53
N GLU A 33 12.18 10.40 -5.35
CA GLU A 33 13.03 10.60 -6.53
C GLU A 33 14.50 10.81 -6.15
N LEU A 34 14.77 11.66 -5.16
CA LEU A 34 16.12 11.86 -4.63
C LEU A 34 16.68 10.57 -4.01
N GLN A 35 15.84 9.84 -3.29
CA GLN A 35 16.21 8.59 -2.64
C GLN A 35 16.60 7.51 -3.65
N ILE A 36 15.81 7.36 -4.71
CA ILE A 36 16.05 6.37 -5.76
C ILE A 36 17.24 6.80 -6.63
N ALA A 37 17.37 8.09 -6.96
CA ALA A 37 18.52 8.61 -7.69
C ALA A 37 19.83 8.39 -6.91
N ALA A 38 19.82 8.50 -5.58
CA ALA A 38 20.99 8.22 -4.76
C ALA A 38 21.44 6.74 -4.83
N VAL A 39 20.50 5.81 -4.97
CA VAL A 39 20.78 4.37 -5.12
C VAL A 39 21.17 4.02 -6.55
N GLN A 40 20.37 4.43 -7.54
CA GLN A 40 20.51 4.04 -8.94
C GLN A 40 21.58 4.86 -9.69
N ARG A 41 21.95 6.04 -9.18
CA ARG A 41 22.82 7.03 -9.84
C ARG A 41 22.29 7.55 -11.18
N VAL A 42 21.01 7.29 -11.46
CA VAL A 42 20.26 7.76 -12.61
C VAL A 42 18.88 8.19 -12.16
N ALA A 43 18.17 8.95 -13.00
CA ALA A 43 16.78 9.29 -12.75
C ALA A 43 15.90 8.02 -12.61
N LEU A 44 14.83 8.13 -11.83
CA LEU A 44 13.87 7.07 -11.57
C LEU A 44 13.41 6.38 -12.86
N GLN A 45 13.69 5.09 -13.00
CA GLN A 45 13.16 4.26 -14.09
C GLN A 45 11.92 3.48 -13.62
N PHE A 46 10.75 4.03 -13.91
CA PHE A 46 9.48 3.42 -13.52
C PHE A 46 9.16 2.18 -14.38
N ARG A 47 8.96 1.03 -13.72
CA ARG A 47 8.54 -0.22 -14.37
C ARG A 47 7.08 -0.50 -14.04
N LEU A 48 6.18 -0.19 -14.98
CA LEU A 48 4.73 -0.31 -14.79
C LEU A 48 4.29 -1.73 -14.37
N LEU A 49 4.89 -2.77 -14.95
CA LEU A 49 4.58 -4.16 -14.58
C LEU A 49 4.82 -4.44 -13.09
N GLY A 50 5.91 -3.91 -12.51
CA GLY A 50 6.23 -4.08 -11.10
C GLY A 50 5.20 -3.39 -10.21
N ALA A 51 4.76 -2.19 -10.58
CA ALA A 51 3.71 -1.46 -9.86
C ALA A 51 2.36 -2.22 -9.89
N ILE A 52 1.96 -2.74 -11.06
CA ILE A 52 0.73 -3.53 -11.19
C ILE A 52 0.78 -4.75 -10.27
N LEU A 53 1.87 -5.52 -10.31
CA LEU A 53 2.02 -6.71 -9.46
C LEU A 53 2.01 -6.35 -7.96
N CYS A 54 2.64 -5.24 -7.58
CA CYS A 54 2.60 -4.73 -6.21
C CYS A 54 1.15 -4.50 -5.75
N TYR A 55 0.38 -3.69 -6.48
CA TYR A 55 -1.00 -3.39 -6.08
C TYR A 55 -1.92 -4.61 -6.11
N VAL A 56 -1.73 -5.55 -7.04
CA VAL A 56 -2.47 -6.82 -7.02
C VAL A 56 -2.21 -7.57 -5.71
N CYS A 57 -0.94 -7.69 -5.29
CA CYS A 57 -0.59 -8.33 -4.02
C CYS A 57 -1.18 -7.59 -2.82
N LEU A 58 -1.13 -6.25 -2.79
CA LEU A 58 -1.70 -5.45 -1.70
C LEU A 58 -3.21 -5.60 -1.60
N ILE A 59 -3.93 -5.50 -2.72
CA ILE A 59 -5.40 -5.61 -2.77
C ILE A 59 -5.85 -7.01 -2.36
N VAL A 60 -5.23 -8.07 -2.92
CA VAL A 60 -5.57 -9.45 -2.60
C VAL A 60 -5.22 -9.77 -1.14
N GLY A 61 -4.04 -9.34 -0.67
CA GLY A 61 -3.61 -9.54 0.72
C GLY A 61 -4.57 -8.87 1.70
N LEU A 62 -4.91 -7.59 1.49
CA LEU A 62 -5.84 -6.88 2.35
C LEU A 62 -7.23 -7.53 2.32
N TYR A 63 -7.71 -7.93 1.13
CA TYR A 63 -8.99 -8.62 1.02
C TYR A 63 -9.00 -9.94 1.80
N TYR A 64 -8.00 -10.78 1.59
CA TYR A 64 -7.94 -12.13 2.17
C TYR A 64 -7.74 -12.09 3.69
N PHE A 65 -6.85 -11.26 4.21
CA PHE A 65 -6.56 -11.27 5.64
C PHE A 65 -7.55 -10.43 6.46
N ILE A 66 -8.08 -9.34 5.89
CA ILE A 66 -8.87 -8.36 6.63
C ILE A 66 -10.33 -8.34 6.14
N LEU A 67 -10.56 -7.96 4.89
CA LEU A 67 -11.91 -7.56 4.44
C LEU A 67 -12.89 -8.74 4.40
N GLN A 68 -12.47 -9.92 3.94
CA GLN A 68 -13.37 -11.07 3.79
C GLN A 68 -13.92 -11.58 5.14
N THR A 69 -13.17 -11.39 6.23
CA THR A 69 -13.57 -11.79 7.59
C THR A 69 -13.97 -10.59 8.46
N ARG A 70 -14.02 -9.39 7.88
CA ARG A 70 -14.30 -8.12 8.58
C ARG A 70 -13.44 -7.93 9.84
N ARG A 71 -12.13 -8.14 9.74
CA ARG A 71 -11.22 -7.90 10.87
C ARG A 71 -11.17 -6.41 11.27
N PRO A 72 -10.79 -6.11 12.52
CA PRO A 72 -10.62 -4.73 12.98
C PRO A 72 -9.65 -3.92 12.12
N ILE A 73 -9.85 -2.60 12.08
CA ILE A 73 -8.96 -1.66 11.36
C ILE A 73 -7.53 -1.72 11.92
N SER A 74 -7.35 -2.02 13.21
CA SER A 74 -6.04 -2.22 13.83
C SER A 74 -5.27 -3.37 13.19
N ASP A 75 -5.94 -4.48 12.86
CA ASP A 75 -5.30 -5.63 12.21
C ASP A 75 -4.84 -5.25 10.80
N ALA A 76 -5.61 -4.42 10.09
CA ALA A 76 -5.23 -3.87 8.80
C ALA A 76 -4.00 -2.97 8.90
N PHE A 77 -3.96 -2.10 9.91
CA PHE A 77 -2.80 -1.25 10.20
C PHE A 77 -1.54 -2.09 10.40
N PHE A 78 -1.59 -3.10 11.27
CA PHE A 78 -0.43 -3.96 11.50
C PHE A 78 -0.04 -4.76 10.26
N LEU A 79 -1.00 -5.28 9.50
CA LEU A 79 -0.71 -5.95 8.23
C LEU A 79 0.06 -5.02 7.27
N GLY A 80 -0.39 -3.77 7.13
CA GLY A 80 0.30 -2.76 6.33
C GLY A 80 1.72 -2.47 6.81
N ILE A 81 1.90 -2.28 8.14
CA ILE A 81 3.22 -2.11 8.77
C ILE A 81 4.13 -3.29 8.46
N PHE A 82 3.64 -4.54 8.53
CA PHE A 82 4.46 -5.71 8.26
C PHE A 82 4.84 -5.82 6.78
N VAL A 83 3.90 -5.60 5.86
CA VAL A 83 4.17 -5.70 4.42
C VAL A 83 5.20 -4.65 3.98
N TYR A 84 4.97 -3.39 4.33
CA TYR A 84 5.89 -2.30 3.98
C TYR A 84 7.17 -2.40 4.80
N GLY A 85 7.10 -2.78 6.07
CA GLY A 85 8.28 -2.96 6.91
C GLY A 85 9.21 -4.05 6.39
N VAL A 86 8.69 -5.18 5.89
CA VAL A 86 9.50 -6.22 5.24
C VAL A 86 10.15 -5.68 3.97
N TYR A 87 9.40 -4.98 3.12
CA TYR A 87 9.94 -4.39 1.89
C TYR A 87 11.03 -3.34 2.18
N GLU A 88 10.74 -2.37 3.05
CA GLU A 88 11.66 -1.27 3.38
C GLU A 88 12.88 -1.76 4.15
N SER A 89 12.73 -2.69 5.10
CA SER A 89 13.88 -3.26 5.82
C SER A 89 14.77 -4.09 4.90
N THR A 90 14.19 -4.86 3.98
CA THR A 90 14.96 -5.59 2.95
C THR A 90 15.69 -4.61 2.04
N THR A 91 15.02 -3.54 1.60
CA THR A 91 15.61 -2.49 0.77
C THR A 91 16.76 -1.78 1.49
N TYR A 92 16.59 -1.47 2.77
CA TYR A 92 17.62 -0.88 3.63
C TYR A 92 18.83 -1.81 3.83
N ALA A 93 18.60 -3.10 3.96
CA ALA A 93 19.68 -4.09 4.05
C ALA A 93 20.47 -4.23 2.73
N LEU A 94 19.80 -4.10 1.58
CA LEU A 94 20.41 -4.26 0.27
C LEU A 94 21.14 -3.01 -0.24
N PHE A 95 20.57 -1.82 -0.01
CA PHE A 95 21.05 -0.59 -0.62
C PHE A 95 21.72 0.34 0.39
N LYS A 96 23.04 0.54 0.23
CA LYS A 96 23.86 1.38 1.10
C LYS A 96 23.37 2.82 1.25
N GLN A 97 22.74 3.38 0.21
CA GLN A 97 22.24 4.76 0.22
C GLN A 97 20.77 4.85 0.61
N TRP A 98 20.13 3.75 1.03
CA TRP A 98 18.76 3.79 1.53
C TRP A 98 18.69 4.52 2.87
N LYS A 99 17.93 5.61 2.96
CA LYS A 99 17.85 6.39 4.19
C LYS A 99 16.88 5.74 5.17
N LEU A 100 17.29 5.64 6.42
CA LEU A 100 16.43 5.13 7.50
C LEU A 100 15.13 5.93 7.64
N ASN A 101 15.18 7.26 7.41
CA ASN A 101 13.98 8.09 7.44
C ASN A 101 12.97 7.69 6.36
N THR A 102 13.42 7.35 5.14
CA THR A 102 12.51 6.87 4.08
C THR A 102 11.84 5.56 4.51
N MET A 103 12.63 4.61 5.03
CA MET A 103 12.12 3.36 5.58
C MET A 103 11.04 3.57 6.63
N ILE A 104 11.28 4.43 7.62
CA ILE A 104 10.31 4.66 8.71
C ILE A 104 9.03 5.31 8.18
N ILE A 105 9.16 6.34 7.35
CA ILE A 105 8.00 7.07 6.82
C ILE A 105 7.14 6.15 5.95
N ASP A 106 7.76 5.40 5.04
CA ASP A 106 7.03 4.54 4.10
C ASP A 106 6.43 3.31 4.80
N THR A 107 7.12 2.76 5.81
CA THR A 107 6.55 1.70 6.67
C THR A 107 5.29 2.18 7.39
N LEU A 108 5.34 3.35 8.03
CA LEU A 108 4.19 3.92 8.73
C LEU A 108 3.05 4.23 7.75
N TRP A 109 3.38 4.73 6.56
CA TRP A 109 2.39 4.96 5.51
C TRP A 109 1.70 3.67 5.09
N GLY A 110 2.42 2.55 4.93
CA GLY A 110 1.81 1.25 4.63
C GLY A 110 0.72 0.85 5.63
N GLY A 111 0.96 1.05 6.93
CA GLY A 111 -0.04 0.85 7.97
C GLY A 111 -1.24 1.78 7.84
N ILE A 112 -0.99 3.09 7.67
CA ILE A 112 -2.03 4.10 7.50
C ILE A 112 -2.88 3.83 6.26
N LEU A 113 -2.25 3.49 5.13
CA LEU A 113 -2.89 3.17 3.86
C LEU A 113 -3.86 1.99 4.02
N PHE A 114 -3.41 0.91 4.66
CA PHE A 114 -4.25 -0.27 4.90
C PHE A 114 -5.42 0.07 5.83
N ALA A 115 -5.16 0.77 6.93
CA ALA A 115 -6.19 1.17 7.89
C ALA A 115 -7.26 2.07 7.26
N LEU A 116 -6.86 3.12 6.53
CA LEU A 116 -7.77 4.03 5.85
C LEU A 116 -8.56 3.33 4.76
N THR A 117 -7.89 2.49 3.96
CA THR A 117 -8.55 1.71 2.91
C THR A 117 -9.63 0.81 3.53
N THR A 118 -9.31 0.07 4.58
CA THR A 118 -10.29 -0.77 5.29
C THR A 118 -11.45 0.05 5.85
N GLY A 119 -11.18 1.17 6.53
CA GLY A 119 -12.23 2.01 7.10
C GLY A 119 -13.20 2.54 6.05
N ILE A 120 -12.68 3.04 4.92
CA ILE A 120 -13.50 3.53 3.81
C ILE A 120 -14.29 2.39 3.16
N VAL A 121 -13.64 1.24 2.88
CA VAL A 121 -14.29 0.07 2.28
C VAL A 121 -15.43 -0.44 3.16
N TYR A 122 -15.24 -0.52 4.47
CA TYR A 122 -16.30 -0.92 5.41
C TYR A 122 -17.45 0.08 5.39
N TRP A 123 -17.15 1.38 5.49
CA TRP A 123 -18.18 2.42 5.48
C TRP A 123 -19.04 2.40 4.19
N VAL A 124 -18.40 2.25 3.02
CA VAL A 124 -19.13 2.14 1.74
C VAL A 124 -19.90 0.83 1.67
N SER A 125 -19.29 -0.28 2.08
CA SER A 125 -19.92 -1.61 2.00
C SER A 125 -21.18 -1.68 2.86
N ASP A 126 -21.14 -1.15 4.09
CA ASP A 126 -22.29 -1.17 5.00
C ASP A 126 -23.45 -0.29 4.52
N LYS A 127 -23.17 0.75 3.73
CA LYS A 127 -24.17 1.73 3.30
C LYS A 127 -24.75 1.46 1.91
N PHE A 128 -23.99 0.81 1.02
CA PHE A 128 -24.31 0.76 -0.41
C PHE A 128 -24.20 -0.63 -1.06
N MET A 129 -23.71 -1.67 -0.37
CA MET A 129 -23.47 -2.99 -0.96
C MET A 129 -24.19 -4.11 -0.21
#